data_AF-A0A0N4W4W0-F1
#
_entry.id   AF-A0A0N4W4W0-F1
#
_cell.length_a   1.000
_cell.length_b   1.000
_cell.length_c   1.000
_cell.angle_alpha   90.00
_cell.angle_beta   90.00
_cell.angle_gamma   90.00
#
_symmetry.space_group_name_H-M   'P 1'
#
loop_
_entity.id
_entity.type
_entity.pdbx_description
1 polymer ?
#
loop_
_entity_poly.entity_id
_entity_poly.type
_entity_poly.pdbx_seq_one_letter_code
_entity_poly.pdbx_strand_id
1 'polypeptide(L)'
;MGQSVSRDDFIWTYTEQPHMSRRDAIVRAHPEVRELFGIDESFKFVVVAMVLFQVFMCWLLQDASWTLIFIEAYFCGGVINHAMTLAIHDISHNTVFGNKYPLSNRFFGMIANLPIGIPISISFKKYHVEHHRYLGEDGLDTDVPTDLEAYLFTTPARKFIWLLFQPLFYAFRPLIIYKKAPSDLELINAIIQVVPLPVYCFRPVHTTNLRHAISLVSHSGHSCRDGSSPDYYGPWNLCTFNVGYHVEHHDFPYIPGRNLPEVRKIAPEFYNNLMTHSSWTKVLWDFVFSPNMGPFMRLKRKARVPQNFETRHALLEYYQAVSVSFLHQVYNVFHIDNGAL
;
A
#
# COMPACT_ATOMS: atom_id res chain seq x y z
N MET A 1 -13.61 -22.93 -27.10
CA MET A 1 -12.29 -22.29 -27.25
C MET A 1 -11.63 -22.30 -25.89
N GLY A 2 -10.56 -23.09 -25.75
CA GLY A 2 -10.03 -23.56 -24.48
C GLY A 2 -9.34 -22.47 -23.66
N GLN A 3 -9.45 -22.59 -22.34
CA GLN A 3 -8.62 -21.84 -21.41
C GLN A 3 -7.15 -22.18 -21.66
N SER A 4 -6.28 -21.18 -21.61
CA SER A 4 -4.82 -21.40 -21.66
C SER A 4 -4.16 -21.30 -20.28
N VAL A 5 -4.96 -21.28 -19.22
CA VAL A 5 -4.49 -21.41 -17.84
C VAL A 5 -4.76 -22.82 -17.33
N SER A 6 -3.94 -23.29 -16.40
CA SER A 6 -4.04 -24.65 -15.84
C SER A 6 -5.11 -24.81 -14.75
N ARG A 7 -5.80 -23.73 -14.38
CA ARG A 7 -6.86 -23.72 -13.36
C ARG A 7 -8.05 -22.86 -13.79
N ASP A 8 -9.24 -23.29 -13.40
CA ASP A 8 -10.52 -22.60 -13.57
C ASP A 8 -11.18 -22.22 -12.23
N ASP A 9 -10.52 -22.48 -11.11
CA ASP A 9 -10.97 -22.13 -9.75
C ASP A 9 -9.82 -21.66 -8.84
N PHE A 10 -10.20 -20.99 -7.75
CA PHE A 10 -9.29 -20.63 -6.66
C PHE A 10 -8.95 -21.84 -5.80
N ILE A 11 -7.73 -21.85 -5.26
CA ILE A 11 -7.34 -22.85 -4.27
C ILE A 11 -7.88 -22.42 -2.91
N TRP A 12 -8.71 -23.26 -2.28
CA TRP A 12 -9.23 -23.01 -0.94
C TRP A 12 -8.40 -23.73 0.11
N THR A 13 -8.00 -23.02 1.16
CA THR A 13 -7.31 -23.60 2.31
C THR A 13 -8.07 -23.36 3.61
N TYR A 14 -7.96 -24.34 4.51
CA TYR A 14 -8.47 -24.28 5.88
C TYR A 14 -7.38 -23.88 6.89
N THR A 15 -6.13 -23.74 6.44
CA THR A 15 -5.03 -23.30 7.29
C THR A 15 -5.11 -21.80 7.54
N GLU A 16 -4.75 -21.37 8.74
CA GLU A 16 -4.57 -19.96 9.04
C GLU A 16 -3.50 -19.31 8.13
N GLN A 17 -3.46 -17.98 8.10
CA GLN A 17 -2.39 -17.28 7.39
C GLN A 17 -1.03 -17.54 8.06
N PRO A 18 0.05 -17.77 7.28
CA PRO A 18 1.33 -18.20 7.82
C PRO A 18 2.05 -17.11 8.64
N HIS A 19 1.71 -15.83 8.42
CA HIS A 19 2.44 -14.71 9.03
C HIS A 19 2.23 -14.59 10.54
N MET A 20 1.05 -14.94 11.05
CA MET A 20 0.77 -14.83 12.49
C MET A 20 1.60 -15.83 13.29
N SER A 21 1.55 -17.11 12.90
CA SER A 21 2.29 -18.18 13.57
C SER A 21 3.80 -18.04 13.35
N ARG A 22 4.25 -17.61 12.16
CA ARG A 22 5.68 -17.35 11.91
C ARG A 22 6.20 -16.17 12.74
N ARG A 23 5.47 -15.05 12.81
CA ARG A 23 5.82 -13.93 13.71
C ARG A 23 5.98 -14.42 15.15
N ASP A 24 5.01 -15.17 15.67
CA ASP A 24 5.04 -15.64 17.06
C ASP A 24 6.18 -16.64 17.31
N ALA A 25 6.58 -17.43 16.32
CA ALA A 25 7.75 -18.30 16.40
C ALA A 25 9.06 -17.49 16.39
N ILE A 26 9.19 -16.51 15.49
CA ILE A 26 10.37 -15.64 15.41
C ILE A 26 10.55 -14.85 16.69
N VAL A 27 9.49 -14.21 17.21
CA VAL A 27 9.56 -13.39 18.43
C VAL A 27 9.95 -14.19 19.67
N ARG A 28 9.67 -15.51 19.67
CA ARG A 28 10.10 -16.44 20.73
C ARG A 28 11.55 -16.89 20.57
N ALA A 29 11.98 -17.19 19.34
CA ALA A 29 13.33 -17.66 19.04
C ALA A 29 14.37 -16.51 19.09
N HIS A 30 13.98 -15.33 18.61
CA HIS A 30 14.81 -14.14 18.39
C HIS A 30 14.13 -12.90 18.97
N PRO A 31 14.07 -12.75 20.30
CA PRO A 31 13.40 -11.63 20.94
C PRO A 31 13.98 -10.25 20.56
N GLU A 32 15.25 -10.19 20.13
CA GLU A 32 15.96 -9.00 19.64
C GLU A 32 15.34 -8.39 18.38
N VAL A 33 14.51 -9.13 17.63
CA VAL A 33 13.75 -8.56 16.49
C VAL A 33 12.87 -7.37 16.92
N ARG A 34 12.51 -7.30 18.21
CA ARG A 34 11.76 -6.18 18.79
C ARG A 34 12.52 -4.85 18.72
N GLU A 35 13.85 -4.87 18.67
CA GLU A 35 14.68 -3.67 18.56
C GLU A 35 14.59 -3.01 17.19
N LEU A 36 14.12 -3.75 16.18
CA LEU A 36 13.93 -3.24 14.82
C LEU A 36 12.64 -2.45 14.65
N PHE A 37 11.72 -2.52 15.61
CA PHE A 37 10.51 -1.68 15.62
C PHE A 37 10.88 -0.24 15.92
N GLY A 38 10.18 0.69 15.28
CA GLY A 38 10.39 2.10 15.54
C GLY A 38 10.00 2.95 14.35
N ILE A 39 10.68 4.08 14.23
CA ILE A 39 10.48 5.03 13.15
C ILE A 39 11.74 5.14 12.29
N ASP A 40 11.53 5.42 11.01
CA ASP A 40 12.61 5.80 10.12
C ASP A 40 12.71 7.33 9.98
N GLU A 41 13.63 7.92 10.74
CA GLU A 41 13.86 9.37 10.76
C GLU A 41 14.32 9.94 9.41
N SER A 42 15.04 9.18 8.58
CA SER A 42 15.47 9.69 7.27
C SER A 42 14.35 9.67 6.26
N PHE A 43 13.38 8.77 6.43
CA PHE A 43 12.33 8.51 5.45
C PHE A 43 11.45 9.73 5.16
N LYS A 44 11.16 10.56 6.17
CA LYS A 44 10.42 11.82 5.95
C LYS A 44 11.13 12.76 4.98
N PHE A 45 12.46 12.86 5.08
CA PHE A 45 13.25 13.74 4.21
C PHE A 45 13.33 13.19 2.78
N VAL A 46 13.47 11.86 2.64
CA VAL A 46 13.45 11.19 1.34
C VAL A 46 12.12 11.44 0.63
N VAL A 47 10.99 11.24 1.32
CA VAL A 47 9.65 11.46 0.75
C VAL A 47 9.44 12.92 0.36
N VAL A 48 9.81 13.88 1.22
CA VAL A 48 9.70 15.32 0.90
C VAL A 48 10.57 15.68 -0.31
N ALA A 49 11.81 15.18 -0.39
CA ALA A 49 12.68 15.41 -1.53
C ALA A 49 12.07 14.87 -2.83
N MET A 50 11.46 13.68 -2.81
CA MET A 50 10.78 13.11 -3.97
C MET A 50 9.54 13.91 -4.39
N VAL A 51 8.75 14.42 -3.43
CA VAL A 51 7.64 15.33 -3.73
C VAL A 51 8.16 16.59 -4.43
N LEU A 52 9.14 17.27 -3.82
CA LEU A 52 9.70 18.51 -4.37
C LEU A 52 10.32 18.29 -5.75
N PHE A 53 11.02 17.17 -5.96
CA PHE A 53 11.58 16.81 -7.24
C PHE A 53 10.49 16.64 -8.31
N GLN A 54 9.42 15.90 -8.01
CA GLN A 54 8.32 15.71 -8.97
C GLN A 54 7.61 17.02 -9.31
N VAL A 55 7.39 17.88 -8.32
CA VAL A 55 6.82 19.22 -8.52
C VAL A 55 7.73 20.08 -9.39
N PHE A 56 9.03 20.07 -9.11
CA PHE A 56 10.03 20.78 -9.91
C PHE A 56 10.06 20.27 -11.36
N MET A 57 10.02 18.95 -11.58
CA MET A 57 9.97 18.38 -12.93
C MET A 57 8.69 18.73 -13.67
N CYS A 58 7.55 18.84 -12.98
CA CYS A 58 6.31 19.31 -13.59
C CYS A 58 6.41 20.78 -14.04
N TRP A 59 7.03 21.63 -13.22
CA TRP A 59 7.29 23.03 -13.58
C TRP A 59 8.26 23.13 -14.77
N LEU A 60 9.35 22.36 -14.76
CA LEU A 60 10.36 22.37 -15.83
C LEU A 60 9.81 21.91 -17.19
N LEU A 61 8.86 20.97 -17.19
CA LEU A 61 8.28 20.37 -18.39
C LEU A 61 7.00 21.07 -18.89
N GLN A 62 6.62 22.21 -18.31
CA GLN A 62 5.35 22.89 -18.61
C GLN A 62 5.20 23.30 -20.10
N ASP A 63 6.31 23.57 -20.78
CA ASP A 63 6.35 23.94 -22.20
C ASP A 63 7.04 22.87 -23.08
N ALA A 64 7.39 21.71 -22.49
CA ALA A 64 8.09 20.63 -23.18
C ALA A 64 7.18 19.90 -24.18
N SER A 65 7.76 19.36 -25.26
CA SER A 65 7.02 18.50 -26.20
C SER A 65 6.49 17.23 -25.51
N TRP A 66 5.40 16.67 -26.03
CA TRP A 66 4.83 15.44 -25.47
C TRP A 66 5.82 14.28 -25.49
N THR A 67 6.66 14.17 -26.53
CA THR A 67 7.72 13.17 -26.61
C THR A 67 8.69 13.26 -25.43
N LEU A 68 9.12 14.46 -25.07
CA LEU A 68 10.02 14.66 -23.92
C LEU A 68 9.32 14.29 -22.60
N ILE A 69 8.05 14.66 -22.47
CA ILE A 69 7.21 14.28 -21.31
C ILE A 69 7.09 12.75 -21.20
N PHE A 70 6.87 12.04 -22.31
CA PHE A 70 6.79 10.57 -22.30
C PHE A 70 8.12 9.90 -21.90
N ILE A 71 9.23 10.37 -22.47
CA ILE A 71 10.56 9.84 -22.14
C ILE A 71 10.85 10.06 -20.65
N GLU A 72 10.61 11.28 -20.16
CA GLU A 72 10.86 11.61 -18.76
C GLU A 72 9.92 10.83 -17.82
N ALA A 73 8.65 10.68 -18.18
CA ALA A 73 7.68 9.92 -17.41
C ALA A 73 8.03 8.43 -17.37
N TYR A 74 8.66 7.88 -18.41
CA TYR A 74 9.06 6.48 -18.43
C TYR A 74 10.35 6.22 -17.62
N PHE A 75 11.39 7.02 -17.83
CA PHE A 75 12.71 6.75 -17.25
C PHE A 75 12.91 7.32 -15.84
N CYS A 76 12.14 8.33 -15.44
CA CYS A 76 12.34 9.02 -14.16
C CYS A 76 11.02 9.16 -13.39
N GLY A 77 10.04 9.80 -14.00
CA GLY A 77 8.79 10.15 -13.34
C GLY A 77 7.97 8.99 -12.82
N GLY A 78 7.78 7.98 -13.65
CA GLY A 78 7.07 6.75 -13.32
C GLY A 78 7.83 5.93 -12.29
N VAL A 79 9.16 5.91 -12.33
CA VAL A 79 9.98 5.23 -11.31
C VAL A 79 9.80 5.88 -9.95
N ILE A 80 9.85 7.22 -9.89
CA ILE A 80 9.64 7.96 -8.64
C ILE A 80 8.18 7.86 -8.21
N ASN A 81 7.19 7.94 -9.10
CA ASN A 81 5.79 7.73 -8.72
C ASN A 81 5.55 6.32 -8.18
N HIS A 82 6.24 5.30 -8.71
CA HIS A 82 6.18 3.96 -8.17
C HIS A 82 6.75 3.92 -6.75
N ALA A 83 7.94 4.49 -6.56
CA ALA A 83 8.52 4.64 -5.23
C ALA A 83 7.55 5.38 -4.28
N MET A 84 6.88 6.45 -4.73
CA MET A 84 5.89 7.18 -3.92
C MET A 84 4.69 6.33 -3.50
N THR A 85 4.19 5.44 -4.35
CA THR A 85 3.12 4.50 -3.96
C THR A 85 3.58 3.57 -2.83
N LEU A 86 4.85 3.16 -2.86
CA LEU A 86 5.45 2.35 -1.80
C LEU A 86 5.83 3.15 -0.55
N ALA A 87 6.11 4.44 -0.70
CA ALA A 87 6.23 5.34 0.44
C ALA A 87 4.91 5.47 1.18
N ILE A 88 3.80 5.67 0.46
CA ILE A 88 2.45 5.69 1.03
C ILE A 88 2.15 4.37 1.75
N HIS A 89 2.56 3.24 1.17
CA HIS A 89 2.46 1.93 1.80
C HIS A 89 3.16 1.91 3.17
N ASP A 90 4.45 2.26 3.26
CA ASP A 90 5.17 2.21 4.53
C ASP A 90 4.61 3.23 5.55
N ILE A 91 4.28 4.45 5.10
CA ILE A 91 3.57 5.47 5.91
C ILE A 91 2.24 4.95 6.45
N SER A 92 1.55 4.05 5.73
CA SER A 92 0.30 3.44 6.18
C SER A 92 0.46 2.64 7.47
N HIS A 93 1.65 2.10 7.73
CA HIS A 93 2.01 1.38 8.95
C HIS A 93 2.53 2.28 10.07
N ASN A 94 2.44 3.60 9.90
CA ASN A 94 2.87 4.61 10.87
C ASN A 94 4.39 4.59 11.15
N THR A 95 5.23 4.18 10.20
CA THR A 95 6.69 4.08 10.36
C THR A 95 7.41 5.44 10.32
N VAL A 96 6.71 6.54 10.03
CA VAL A 96 7.33 7.89 9.98
C VAL A 96 7.26 8.61 11.32
N PHE A 97 6.07 8.70 11.92
CA PHE A 97 5.88 9.37 13.22
C PHE A 97 5.51 8.42 14.35
N GLY A 98 5.45 7.11 14.08
CA GLY A 98 5.09 6.10 15.06
C GLY A 98 3.59 6.02 15.34
N ASN A 99 3.20 4.96 16.06
CA ASN A 99 1.81 4.69 16.42
C ASN A 99 1.19 5.70 17.40
N LYS A 100 2.02 6.49 18.09
CA LYS A 100 1.58 7.57 18.98
C LYS A 100 0.97 8.75 18.21
N TYR A 101 1.38 8.98 16.96
CA TYR A 101 0.94 10.12 16.15
C TYR A 101 0.31 9.65 14.82
N PRO A 102 -0.83 8.93 14.86
CA PRO A 102 -1.43 8.34 13.68
C PRO A 102 -1.90 9.39 12.67
N LEU A 103 -2.42 10.55 13.13
CA LEU A 103 -2.86 11.64 12.26
C LEU A 103 -1.69 12.30 11.52
N SER A 104 -0.54 12.49 12.17
CA SER A 104 0.66 13.00 11.50
C SER A 104 1.09 12.09 10.35
N ASN A 105 1.04 10.77 10.55
CA ASN A 105 1.28 9.82 9.46
C ASN A 105 0.21 9.92 8.35
N ARG A 106 -1.07 10.16 8.70
CA ARG A 106 -2.13 10.33 7.69
C ARG A 106 -1.89 11.57 6.83
N PHE A 107 -1.65 12.72 7.45
CA PHE A 107 -1.39 13.97 6.72
C PHE A 107 -0.11 13.90 5.90
N PHE A 108 0.95 13.33 6.46
CA PHE A 108 2.19 13.12 5.70
C PHE A 108 1.99 12.17 4.52
N GLY A 109 1.17 11.15 4.68
CA GLY A 109 0.74 10.30 3.57
C GLY A 109 -0.04 11.06 2.49
N MET A 110 -0.82 12.10 2.82
CA MET A 110 -1.50 12.96 1.84
C MET A 110 -0.49 13.86 1.09
N ILE A 111 0.56 14.32 1.77
CA ILE A 111 1.68 15.06 1.14
C ILE A 111 2.43 14.15 0.16
N ALA A 112 2.75 12.92 0.58
CA ALA A 112 3.36 11.91 -0.29
C ALA A 112 2.48 11.56 -1.50
N ASN A 113 1.18 11.80 -1.41
CA ASN A 113 0.24 11.53 -2.49
C ASN A 113 0.22 12.63 -3.57
N LEU A 114 0.70 13.84 -3.28
CA LEU A 114 0.61 14.99 -4.20
C LEU A 114 1.13 14.71 -5.62
N PRO A 115 2.30 14.07 -5.83
CA PRO A 115 2.81 13.78 -7.17
C PRO A 115 1.97 12.78 -7.99
N ILE A 116 1.09 12.03 -7.33
CA ILE A 116 0.24 11.02 -7.96
C ILE A 116 -1.05 11.66 -8.51
N GLY A 117 -1.58 12.70 -7.86
CA GLY A 117 -2.77 13.45 -8.31
C GLY A 117 -4.11 12.72 -8.12
N ILE A 118 -4.11 11.52 -7.55
CA ILE A 118 -5.31 10.72 -7.25
C ILE A 118 -5.34 10.45 -5.74
N PRO A 119 -6.45 10.68 -5.01
CA PRO A 119 -6.48 10.64 -3.55
C PRO A 119 -6.47 9.24 -2.94
N ILE A 120 -5.40 8.48 -3.17
CA ILE A 120 -5.25 7.07 -2.77
C ILE A 120 -4.79 6.88 -1.33
N SER A 121 -4.06 7.81 -0.71
CA SER A 121 -3.32 7.57 0.54
C SER A 121 -4.15 7.02 1.71
N ILE A 122 -5.32 7.62 1.97
CA ILE A 122 -6.18 7.20 3.09
C ILE A 122 -6.92 5.91 2.77
N SER A 123 -7.49 5.80 1.56
CA SER A 123 -8.18 4.59 1.11
C SER A 123 -7.22 3.41 1.01
N PHE A 124 -5.99 3.63 0.56
CA PHE A 124 -4.94 2.61 0.53
C PHE A 124 -4.72 2.04 1.93
N LYS A 125 -4.43 2.86 2.95
CA LYS A 125 -4.29 2.37 4.33
C LYS A 125 -5.51 1.56 4.79
N LYS A 126 -6.71 2.08 4.51
CA LYS A 126 -7.98 1.51 4.98
C LYS A 126 -8.19 0.08 4.50
N TYR A 127 -7.74 -0.26 3.29
CA TYR A 127 -7.83 -1.61 2.73
C TYR A 127 -6.55 -2.42 2.94
N HIS A 128 -5.37 -1.80 2.84
CA HIS A 128 -4.08 -2.44 3.03
C HIS A 128 -3.90 -3.06 4.42
N VAL A 129 -4.33 -2.37 5.48
CA VAL A 129 -4.29 -2.95 6.84
C VAL A 129 -5.20 -4.17 6.96
N GLU A 130 -6.31 -4.23 6.21
CA GLU A 130 -7.19 -5.40 6.19
C GLU A 130 -6.57 -6.54 5.40
N HIS A 131 -5.83 -6.27 4.33
CA HIS A 131 -5.04 -7.27 3.61
C HIS A 131 -4.04 -7.98 4.54
N HIS A 132 -3.28 -7.23 5.34
CA HIS A 132 -2.39 -7.84 6.35
C HIS A 132 -3.13 -8.64 7.43
N ARG A 133 -4.34 -8.19 7.79
CA ARG A 133 -5.13 -8.81 8.86
C ARG A 133 -5.82 -10.08 8.39
N TYR A 134 -6.41 -10.06 7.21
CA TYR A 134 -7.33 -11.06 6.66
C TYR A 134 -6.79 -11.68 5.37
N LEU A 135 -5.46 -11.88 5.28
CA LEU A 135 -4.78 -12.33 4.06
C LEU A 135 -5.45 -13.55 3.40
N GLY A 136 -5.94 -13.36 2.19
CA GLY A 136 -6.65 -14.35 1.39
C GLY A 136 -8.05 -14.72 1.89
N GLU A 137 -8.59 -14.08 2.93
CA GLU A 137 -9.96 -14.33 3.39
C GLU A 137 -10.98 -13.70 2.42
N ASP A 138 -11.87 -14.55 1.91
CA ASP A 138 -12.84 -14.17 0.90
C ASP A 138 -13.79 -13.06 1.37
N GLY A 139 -13.99 -12.04 0.54
CA GLY A 139 -14.81 -10.89 0.89
C GLY A 139 -14.17 -9.88 1.86
N LEU A 140 -12.98 -10.16 2.41
CA LEU A 140 -12.28 -9.23 3.32
C LEU A 140 -10.96 -8.72 2.73
N ASP A 141 -10.22 -9.62 2.07
CA ASP A 141 -8.99 -9.26 1.36
C ASP A 141 -9.30 -8.74 -0.04
N THR A 142 -9.12 -7.44 -0.24
CA THR A 142 -9.38 -6.78 -1.52
C THR A 142 -8.25 -6.93 -2.54
N ASP A 143 -7.16 -7.60 -2.19
CA ASP A 143 -6.04 -7.83 -3.11
C ASP A 143 -6.21 -9.11 -3.93
N VAL A 144 -7.12 -9.99 -3.51
CA VAL A 144 -7.50 -11.20 -4.26
C VAL A 144 -8.42 -10.81 -5.42
N PRO A 145 -8.14 -11.21 -6.67
CA PRO A 145 -9.02 -10.96 -7.81
C PRO A 145 -10.43 -11.51 -7.60
N THR A 146 -11.42 -10.85 -8.20
CA THR A 146 -12.78 -11.38 -8.25
C THR A 146 -12.85 -12.63 -9.14
N ASP A 147 -13.89 -13.46 -8.96
CA ASP A 147 -14.15 -14.59 -9.85
C ASP A 147 -14.30 -14.12 -11.31
N LEU A 148 -14.96 -12.98 -11.53
CA LEU A 148 -15.11 -12.39 -12.86
C LEU A 148 -13.76 -12.06 -13.51
N GLU A 149 -12.85 -11.40 -12.79
CA GLU A 149 -11.49 -11.15 -13.28
C GLU A 149 -10.80 -12.46 -13.65
N ALA A 150 -10.89 -13.46 -12.77
CA ALA A 150 -10.22 -14.73 -12.96
C ALA A 150 -10.74 -15.53 -14.16
N TYR A 151 -12.05 -15.52 -14.41
CA TYR A 151 -12.64 -16.13 -15.61
C TYR A 151 -12.34 -15.38 -16.90
N LEU A 152 -12.27 -14.04 -16.86
CA LEU A 152 -12.06 -13.23 -18.06
C LEU A 152 -10.61 -13.30 -18.55
N PHE A 153 -9.64 -13.23 -17.64
CA PHE A 153 -8.23 -13.00 -17.98
C PHE A 153 -7.41 -14.30 -18.00
N THR A 154 -7.77 -15.20 -18.92
CA THR A 154 -7.22 -16.58 -19.00
C THR A 154 -6.30 -16.84 -20.20
N THR A 155 -6.14 -15.88 -21.11
CA THR A 155 -5.25 -15.97 -22.28
C THR A 155 -4.09 -14.99 -22.21
N PRO A 156 -2.94 -15.21 -22.88
CA PRO A 156 -1.80 -14.29 -22.81
C PRO A 156 -2.18 -12.84 -23.12
N ALA A 157 -2.92 -12.61 -24.20
CA ALA A 157 -3.39 -11.27 -24.56
C ALA A 157 -4.27 -10.64 -23.46
N ARG A 158 -5.20 -11.42 -22.89
CA ARG A 158 -6.07 -10.94 -21.81
C ARG A 158 -5.31 -10.73 -20.51
N LYS A 159 -4.39 -11.62 -20.14
CA LYS A 159 -3.51 -11.48 -18.98
C LYS A 159 -2.63 -10.24 -19.10
N PHE A 160 -2.10 -9.95 -20.29
CA PHE A 160 -1.37 -8.71 -20.55
C PHE A 160 -2.25 -7.47 -20.36
N ILE A 161 -3.49 -7.48 -20.86
CA ILE A 161 -4.48 -6.42 -20.61
C ILE A 161 -4.76 -6.30 -19.11
N TRP A 162 -4.89 -7.42 -18.39
CA TRP A 162 -5.12 -7.41 -16.95
C TRP A 162 -3.95 -6.77 -16.18
N LEU A 163 -2.71 -7.01 -16.60
CA LEU A 163 -1.52 -6.35 -16.06
C LEU A 163 -1.55 -4.84 -16.30
N LEU A 164 -1.85 -4.43 -17.54
CA LEU A 164 -1.91 -3.01 -17.91
C LEU A 164 -2.94 -2.23 -17.10
N PHE A 165 -4.06 -2.88 -16.73
CA PHE A 165 -5.16 -2.27 -15.98
C PHE A 165 -5.16 -2.63 -14.48
N GLN A 166 -4.08 -3.22 -13.93
CA GLN A 166 -3.94 -3.45 -12.49
C GLN A 166 -4.31 -2.24 -11.62
N PRO A 167 -3.89 -1.00 -11.95
CA PRO A 167 -4.27 0.19 -11.19
C PRO A 167 -5.77 0.35 -11.00
N LEU A 168 -6.53 0.10 -12.07
CA LEU A 168 -7.97 0.23 -12.05
C LEU A 168 -8.58 -0.88 -11.21
N PHE A 169 -8.08 -2.12 -11.32
CA PHE A 169 -8.55 -3.19 -10.47
C PHE A 169 -8.26 -2.90 -8.99
N TYR A 170 -7.04 -2.48 -8.63
CA TYR A 170 -6.71 -2.11 -7.26
C TYR A 170 -7.52 -0.91 -6.74
N ALA A 171 -7.91 0.04 -7.60
CA ALA A 171 -8.74 1.17 -7.22
C ALA A 171 -10.22 0.80 -7.01
N PHE A 172 -10.80 -0.03 -7.89
CA PHE A 172 -12.23 -0.30 -7.91
C PHE A 172 -12.63 -1.62 -7.23
N ARG A 173 -11.77 -2.64 -7.23
CA ARG A 173 -12.04 -3.94 -6.61
C ARG A 173 -12.41 -3.82 -5.13
N PRO A 174 -11.78 -2.96 -4.31
CA PRO A 174 -12.22 -2.74 -2.94
C PRO A 174 -13.67 -2.29 -2.82
N LEU A 175 -14.17 -1.47 -3.76
CA LEU A 175 -15.56 -0.99 -3.79
C LEU A 175 -16.57 -2.08 -4.19
N ILE A 176 -16.09 -3.21 -4.69
CA ILE A 176 -16.91 -4.37 -5.08
C ILE A 176 -16.86 -5.44 -3.98
N ILE A 177 -15.65 -5.80 -3.53
CA ILE A 177 -15.40 -6.90 -2.57
C ILE A 177 -15.80 -6.50 -1.16
N TYR A 178 -15.21 -5.44 -0.61
CA TYR A 178 -15.43 -5.03 0.77
C TYR A 178 -15.82 -3.55 0.83
N LYS A 179 -17.11 -3.30 0.59
CA LYS A 179 -17.66 -1.95 0.61
C LYS A 179 -17.48 -1.35 2.01
N LYS A 180 -16.90 -0.15 2.07
CA LYS A 180 -16.78 0.62 3.31
C LYS A 180 -17.22 2.05 3.08
N ALA A 181 -17.89 2.63 4.07
CA ALA A 181 -18.35 4.01 3.98
C ALA A 181 -17.15 4.99 3.93
N PRO A 182 -17.21 6.06 3.12
CA PRO A 182 -16.17 7.09 3.08
C PRO A 182 -15.95 7.74 4.45
N SER A 183 -14.69 8.06 4.77
CA SER A 183 -14.29 8.73 6.02
C SER A 183 -13.97 10.20 5.79
N ASP A 184 -14.02 11.01 6.87
CA ASP A 184 -13.67 12.44 6.83
C ASP A 184 -12.25 12.68 6.27
N LEU A 185 -11.31 11.76 6.55
CA LEU A 185 -9.94 11.85 6.05
C LEU A 185 -9.82 11.53 4.57
N GLU A 186 -10.69 10.67 4.02
CA GLU A 186 -10.76 10.42 2.56
C GLU A 186 -11.25 11.68 1.83
N LEU A 187 -12.24 12.38 2.39
CA LEU A 187 -12.70 13.67 1.86
C LEU A 187 -11.59 14.73 1.89
N ILE A 188 -10.86 14.83 3.00
CA ILE A 188 -9.74 15.78 3.12
C ILE A 188 -8.60 15.42 2.15
N ASN A 189 -8.28 14.13 2.00
CA ASN A 189 -7.29 13.72 1.01
C ASN A 189 -7.72 14.16 -0.40
N ALA A 190 -8.99 13.95 -0.77
CA ALA A 190 -9.52 14.41 -2.05
C ALA A 190 -9.39 15.92 -2.22
N ILE A 191 -9.72 16.72 -1.20
CA ILE A 191 -9.55 18.18 -1.24
C ILE A 191 -8.07 18.55 -1.41
N ILE A 192 -7.16 17.95 -0.64
CA ILE A 192 -5.71 18.22 -0.72
C ILE A 192 -5.12 17.83 -2.06
N GLN A 193 -5.61 16.76 -2.70
CA GLN A 193 -5.16 16.41 -4.05
C GLN A 193 -5.72 17.37 -5.11
N VAL A 194 -6.91 17.96 -4.90
CA VAL A 194 -7.56 18.83 -5.88
C VAL A 194 -7.14 20.30 -5.78
N VAL A 195 -6.96 20.84 -4.58
CA VAL A 195 -6.61 22.27 -4.36
C VAL A 195 -5.32 22.71 -5.06
N PRO A 196 -4.27 21.88 -5.18
CA PRO A 196 -3.08 22.21 -5.96
C PRO A 196 -3.30 22.14 -7.49
N LEU A 197 -4.31 21.40 -7.99
CA LEU A 197 -4.52 21.17 -9.43
C LEU A 197 -4.75 22.46 -10.24
N PRO A 198 -5.44 23.51 -9.74
CA PRO A 198 -5.53 24.79 -10.45
C PRO A 198 -4.21 25.58 -10.51
N VAL A 199 -3.26 25.30 -9.62
CA VAL A 199 -1.92 25.93 -9.58
C VAL A 199 -0.94 25.19 -10.51
N TYR A 200 -1.15 23.88 -10.71
CA TYR A 200 -0.54 23.10 -11.77
C TYR A 200 -1.25 23.41 -13.09
N CYS A 201 -0.57 24.06 -14.04
CA CYS A 201 -1.12 24.26 -15.40
C CYS A 201 -1.71 22.94 -15.97
N PHE A 202 -2.63 23.02 -16.93
CA PHE A 202 -3.31 21.86 -17.55
C PHE A 202 -2.34 20.72 -17.95
N ARG A 203 -1.13 21.05 -18.40
CA ARG A 203 -0.11 20.10 -18.86
C ARG A 203 0.54 19.30 -17.71
N PRO A 204 1.02 19.90 -16.60
CA PRO A 204 1.41 19.20 -15.37
C PRO A 204 0.46 18.12 -14.83
N VAL A 205 -0.87 18.33 -14.88
CA VAL A 205 -1.84 17.32 -14.41
C VAL A 205 -1.85 16.07 -15.31
N HIS A 206 -1.63 16.26 -16.61
CA HIS A 206 -1.49 15.13 -17.53
C HIS A 206 -0.15 14.42 -17.37
N THR A 207 0.93 15.13 -17.00
CA THR A 207 2.23 14.50 -16.75
C THR A 207 2.19 13.63 -15.49
N THR A 208 1.56 14.07 -14.39
CA THR A 208 1.42 13.26 -13.16
C THR A 208 0.58 11.99 -13.40
N ASN A 209 -0.56 12.13 -14.10
CA ASN A 209 -1.41 10.99 -14.47
C ASN A 209 -0.68 10.00 -15.39
N LEU A 210 0.09 10.49 -16.36
CA LEU A 210 0.90 9.65 -17.25
C LEU A 210 2.00 8.90 -16.48
N ARG A 211 2.73 9.58 -15.60
CA ARG A 211 3.74 8.96 -14.73
C ARG A 211 3.12 7.85 -13.86
N HIS A 212 1.94 8.11 -13.30
CA HIS A 212 1.23 7.10 -12.51
C HIS A 212 0.83 5.90 -13.39
N ALA A 213 0.28 6.12 -14.58
CA ALA A 213 -0.05 5.02 -15.50
C ALA A 213 1.17 4.14 -15.85
N ILE A 214 2.35 4.75 -16.08
CA ILE A 214 3.59 4.03 -16.41
C ILE A 214 4.20 3.32 -15.18
N SER A 215 4.13 3.96 -14.01
CA SER A 215 4.62 3.44 -12.73
C SER A 215 4.08 2.05 -12.36
N LEU A 216 2.90 1.72 -12.86
CA LEU A 216 2.11 0.61 -12.33
C LEU A 216 2.16 -0.66 -13.19
N VAL A 217 2.84 -0.61 -14.33
CA VAL A 217 3.14 -1.80 -15.14
C VAL A 217 4.10 -2.75 -14.40
N SER A 218 4.76 -2.28 -13.33
CA SER A 218 5.94 -2.95 -12.80
C SER A 218 5.71 -4.00 -11.71
N HIS A 219 4.57 -4.07 -10.99
CA HIS A 219 4.48 -4.97 -9.82
C HIS A 219 3.09 -5.57 -9.59
N SER A 220 2.89 -6.80 -10.05
CA SER A 220 1.82 -7.69 -9.58
C SER A 220 2.38 -9.11 -9.42
N GLY A 221 3.39 -9.22 -8.56
CA GLY A 221 3.99 -10.49 -8.19
C GLY A 221 3.31 -11.09 -6.98
N HIS A 222 2.04 -11.45 -7.09
CA HIS A 222 1.33 -12.12 -6.00
C HIS A 222 0.72 -13.42 -6.53
N SER A 223 1.51 -14.49 -6.59
CA SER A 223 1.02 -15.81 -7.00
C SER A 223 1.89 -16.89 -6.36
N CYS A 224 1.53 -17.32 -5.15
CA CYS A 224 2.17 -18.47 -4.51
C CYS A 224 1.16 -19.45 -3.93
N ARG A 225 1.66 -20.68 -3.79
CA ARG A 225 0.99 -21.85 -3.21
C ARG A 225 0.77 -21.78 -1.69
N ASP A 226 1.40 -20.85 -0.97
CA ASP A 226 1.27 -20.66 0.50
C ASP A 226 0.39 -19.46 0.89
N GLY A 227 0.07 -18.60 -0.08
CA GLY A 227 -0.93 -17.54 0.05
C GLY A 227 -0.31 -16.20 0.43
N SER A 228 1.01 -16.10 0.43
CA SER A 228 1.79 -14.87 0.54
C SER A 228 2.48 -14.54 -0.79
N SER A 229 2.77 -13.28 -1.06
CA SER A 229 3.60 -12.97 -2.23
C SER A 229 5.05 -13.38 -1.95
N PRO A 230 5.73 -13.98 -2.93
CA PRO A 230 7.13 -14.37 -2.78
C PRO A 230 8.05 -13.16 -2.76
N ASP A 231 9.16 -13.28 -2.04
CA ASP A 231 10.09 -12.18 -1.83
C ASP A 231 10.98 -11.89 -3.05
N TYR A 232 11.51 -10.68 -3.07
CA TYR A 232 12.51 -10.20 -4.01
C TYR A 232 13.59 -9.39 -3.28
N TYR A 233 14.84 -9.83 -3.40
CA TYR A 233 15.99 -9.20 -2.71
C TYR A 233 16.94 -8.46 -3.66
N GLY A 234 16.51 -8.16 -4.88
CA GLY A 234 17.35 -7.51 -5.88
C GLY A 234 17.38 -5.97 -5.80
N PRO A 235 18.06 -5.31 -6.75
CA PRO A 235 18.40 -3.88 -6.69
C PRO A 235 17.20 -2.93 -6.71
N TRP A 236 16.04 -3.37 -7.20
CA TRP A 236 14.83 -2.55 -7.21
C TRP A 236 14.39 -2.13 -5.79
N ASN A 237 14.81 -2.85 -4.75
CA ASN A 237 14.61 -2.46 -3.35
C ASN A 237 15.16 -1.07 -2.99
N LEU A 238 16.12 -0.54 -3.75
CA LEU A 238 16.64 0.82 -3.58
C LEU A 238 15.58 1.90 -3.87
N CYS A 239 14.68 1.66 -4.82
CA CYS A 239 13.57 2.58 -5.12
C CYS A 239 12.21 2.05 -4.66
N THR A 240 12.16 0.88 -4.04
CA THR A 240 10.93 0.29 -3.47
C THR A 240 10.98 0.16 -1.95
N PHE A 241 11.93 0.84 -1.30
CA PHE A 241 12.08 0.90 0.16
C PHE A 241 12.07 -0.48 0.83
N ASN A 242 12.77 -1.44 0.21
CA ASN A 242 12.81 -2.84 0.64
C ASN A 242 11.45 -3.56 0.73
N VAL A 243 10.40 -3.10 0.06
CA VAL A 243 9.10 -3.82 0.03
C VAL A 243 9.21 -5.23 -0.55
N GLY A 244 10.30 -5.54 -1.28
CA GLY A 244 10.59 -6.88 -1.77
C GLY A 244 10.87 -7.89 -0.66
N TYR A 245 11.18 -7.45 0.57
CA TYR A 245 11.12 -8.25 1.79
C TYR A 245 9.65 -8.36 2.25
N HIS A 246 8.81 -8.89 1.38
CA HIS A 246 7.35 -8.84 1.50
C HIS A 246 6.87 -9.76 2.62
N VAL A 247 7.43 -10.96 2.75
CA VAL A 247 7.11 -11.89 3.82
C VAL A 247 7.56 -11.35 5.17
N GLU A 248 8.79 -10.82 5.27
CA GLU A 248 9.27 -10.16 6.48
C GLU A 248 8.37 -8.98 6.86
N HIS A 249 7.93 -8.20 5.87
CA HIS A 249 6.99 -7.09 6.06
C HIS A 249 5.63 -7.58 6.57
N HIS A 250 5.06 -8.64 5.99
CA HIS A 250 3.78 -9.17 6.45
C HIS A 250 3.85 -9.78 7.86
N ASP A 251 4.98 -10.37 8.23
CA ASP A 251 5.22 -10.84 9.60
C ASP A 251 5.30 -9.65 10.56
N PHE A 252 6.03 -8.59 10.18
CA PHE A 252 6.32 -7.43 11.01
C PHE A 252 5.99 -6.09 10.31
N PRO A 253 4.71 -5.76 10.09
CA PRO A 253 4.32 -4.61 9.27
C PRO A 253 4.67 -3.26 9.89
N TYR A 254 5.01 -3.22 11.18
CA TYR A 254 5.41 -2.01 11.91
C TYR A 254 6.93 -1.82 12.00
N ILE A 255 7.72 -2.72 11.40
CA ILE A 255 9.16 -2.52 11.20
C ILE A 255 9.34 -1.71 9.91
N PRO A 256 10.03 -0.55 9.93
CA PRO A 256 10.25 0.24 8.73
C PRO A 256 11.00 -0.55 7.66
N GLY A 257 10.70 -0.28 6.39
CA GLY A 257 11.31 -0.97 5.24
C GLY A 257 12.85 -1.08 5.30
N ARG A 258 13.54 -0.03 5.77
CA ARG A 258 15.00 -0.04 5.90
C ARG A 258 15.56 -1.15 6.83
N ASN A 259 14.76 -1.61 7.78
CA ASN A 259 15.14 -2.60 8.80
C ASN A 259 14.72 -4.03 8.42
N LEU A 260 13.88 -4.22 7.39
CA LEU A 260 13.46 -5.56 6.93
C LEU A 260 14.61 -6.49 6.52
N PRO A 261 15.70 -6.00 5.88
CA PRO A 261 16.89 -6.84 5.66
C PRO A 261 17.49 -7.40 6.94
N GLU A 262 17.39 -6.68 8.06
CA GLU A 262 17.90 -7.13 9.34
C GLU A 262 17.02 -8.21 9.97
N VAL A 263 15.68 -8.13 9.79
CA VAL A 263 14.75 -9.18 10.19
C VAL A 263 15.16 -10.53 9.58
N ARG A 264 15.48 -10.54 8.27
CA ARG A 264 15.92 -11.74 7.57
C ARG A 264 17.26 -12.27 8.10
N LYS A 265 18.20 -11.39 8.46
CA LYS A 265 19.51 -11.79 9.00
C LYS A 265 19.42 -12.37 10.41
N ILE A 266 18.51 -11.86 11.23
CA ILE A 266 18.27 -12.35 12.60
C ILE A 266 17.63 -13.74 12.55
N ALA A 267 16.63 -13.93 11.68
CA ALA A 267 15.81 -15.15 11.64
C ALA A 267 15.88 -15.90 10.29
N PRO A 268 17.08 -16.21 9.74
CA PRO A 268 17.25 -16.72 8.39
C PRO A 268 16.58 -18.09 8.17
N GLU A 269 16.47 -18.92 9.21
CA GLU A 269 15.83 -20.24 9.16
C GLU A 269 14.33 -20.17 8.85
N PHE A 270 13.68 -19.03 9.13
CA PHE A 270 12.27 -18.82 8.83
C PHE A 270 12.02 -18.35 7.39
N TYR A 271 13.05 -17.81 6.71
CA TYR A 271 12.89 -17.18 5.40
C TYR A 271 13.73 -17.81 4.27
N ASN A 272 14.81 -18.54 4.57
CA ASN A 272 15.72 -19.09 3.55
C ASN A 272 15.08 -20.20 2.71
N ASN A 273 14.07 -20.89 3.24
CA ASN A 273 13.36 -21.97 2.54
C ASN A 273 12.08 -21.51 1.82
N LEU A 274 11.76 -20.21 1.90
CA LEU A 274 10.59 -19.65 1.23
C LEU A 274 10.87 -19.38 -0.25
N MET A 275 9.80 -19.31 -1.04
CA MET A 275 9.92 -18.99 -2.45
C MET A 275 10.37 -17.53 -2.62
N THR A 276 11.37 -17.35 -3.47
CA THR A 276 11.88 -16.03 -3.84
C THR A 276 11.91 -15.90 -5.36
N HIS A 277 11.85 -14.68 -5.85
CA HIS A 277 12.04 -14.37 -7.26
C HIS A 277 13.31 -13.56 -7.46
N SER A 278 14.03 -13.85 -8.55
CA SER A 278 15.24 -13.13 -8.94
C SER A 278 14.96 -11.92 -9.84
N SER A 279 13.75 -11.81 -10.42
CA SER A 279 13.39 -10.75 -11.35
C SER A 279 11.88 -10.52 -11.40
N TRP A 280 11.45 -9.29 -11.11
CA TRP A 280 10.06 -8.87 -11.28
C TRP A 280 9.62 -8.86 -12.75
N THR A 281 10.50 -8.50 -13.69
CA THR A 281 10.22 -8.60 -15.12
C THR A 281 9.90 -10.04 -15.53
N LYS A 282 10.64 -11.02 -14.99
CA LYS A 282 10.36 -12.43 -15.24
C LYS A 282 9.00 -12.85 -14.67
N VAL A 283 8.63 -12.37 -13.48
CA VAL A 283 7.32 -12.66 -12.88
C VAL A 283 6.20 -12.14 -13.77
N LEU A 284 6.30 -10.90 -14.28
CA LEU A 284 5.32 -10.33 -15.20
C LEU A 284 5.26 -11.11 -16.52
N TRP A 285 6.43 -11.46 -17.09
CA TRP A 285 6.52 -12.27 -18.29
C TRP A 285 5.84 -13.63 -18.11
N ASP A 286 6.20 -14.35 -17.05
CA ASP A 286 5.64 -15.65 -16.76
C ASP A 286 4.13 -15.51 -16.47
N PHE A 287 3.66 -14.44 -15.82
CA PHE A 287 2.23 -14.22 -15.62
C PHE A 287 1.49 -14.17 -16.96
N VAL A 288 2.03 -13.46 -17.95
CA VAL A 288 1.41 -13.36 -19.29
C VAL A 288 1.50 -14.68 -20.05
N PHE A 289 2.67 -15.30 -20.11
CA PHE A 289 2.93 -16.39 -21.06
C PHE A 289 2.86 -17.80 -20.47
N SER A 290 3.01 -17.96 -19.15
CA SER A 290 2.91 -19.27 -18.52
C SER A 290 1.45 -19.71 -18.39
N PRO A 291 1.08 -20.93 -18.81
CA PRO A 291 -0.25 -21.47 -18.54
C PRO A 291 -0.44 -21.77 -17.05
N ASN A 292 0.63 -21.90 -16.28
CA ASN A 292 0.57 -22.16 -14.84
C ASN A 292 0.33 -20.90 -14.00
N MET A 293 0.21 -19.73 -14.64
CA MET A 293 -0.04 -18.46 -13.96
C MET A 293 -1.23 -17.72 -14.56
N GLY A 294 -2.00 -17.11 -13.68
CA GLY A 294 -3.22 -16.36 -13.98
C GLY A 294 -3.90 -15.92 -12.68
N PRO A 295 -5.02 -15.19 -12.76
CA PRO A 295 -5.62 -14.61 -11.56
C PRO A 295 -6.13 -15.66 -10.54
N PHE A 296 -6.42 -16.89 -10.98
CA PHE A 296 -6.76 -18.03 -10.11
C PHE A 296 -5.59 -18.55 -9.24
N MET A 297 -4.35 -18.12 -9.47
CA MET A 297 -3.18 -18.50 -8.67
C MET A 297 -3.08 -17.74 -7.34
N ARG A 298 -4.23 -17.54 -6.69
CA ARG A 298 -4.36 -17.00 -5.34
C ARG A 298 -5.00 -18.03 -4.45
N LEU A 299 -4.56 -18.08 -3.20
CA LEU A 299 -5.23 -18.85 -2.15
C LEU A 299 -6.39 -18.05 -1.58
N LYS A 300 -7.53 -18.73 -1.39
CA LYS A 300 -8.68 -18.22 -0.67
C LYS A 300 -8.87 -18.98 0.64
N ARG A 301 -9.34 -18.26 1.65
CA ARG A 301 -9.69 -18.73 2.99
C ARG A 301 -11.12 -18.32 3.27
N LYS A 302 -11.82 -19.07 4.12
CA LYS A 302 -13.13 -18.65 4.60
C LYS A 302 -12.96 -17.43 5.51
N ALA A 303 -13.81 -16.42 5.32
CA ALA A 303 -13.86 -15.25 6.20
C ALA A 303 -14.16 -15.68 7.63
N ARG A 304 -13.35 -15.21 8.58
CA ARG A 304 -13.55 -15.49 10.01
C ARG A 304 -14.43 -14.45 10.70
N VAL A 305 -14.63 -13.29 10.09
CA VAL A 305 -15.48 -12.20 10.58
C VAL A 305 -16.43 -11.72 9.48
N PRO A 306 -17.62 -11.18 9.84
CA PRO A 306 -18.48 -10.51 8.87
C PRO A 306 -17.84 -9.20 8.37
N GLN A 307 -18.27 -8.74 7.19
CA GLN A 307 -17.95 -7.40 6.71
C GLN A 307 -18.57 -6.34 7.60
N ASN A 308 -17.85 -5.24 7.81
CA ASN A 308 -18.31 -4.07 8.56
C ASN A 308 -18.44 -2.84 7.64
N PHE A 309 -19.61 -2.21 7.65
CA PHE A 309 -19.93 -0.98 6.89
C PHE A 309 -20.03 0.25 7.81
N GLU A 310 -19.08 0.43 8.72
CA GLU A 310 -19.04 1.61 9.60
C GLU A 310 -18.26 2.77 8.99
N THR A 311 -18.75 3.99 9.22
CA THR A 311 -18.00 5.23 8.98
C THR A 311 -17.01 5.46 10.12
N ARG A 312 -15.79 5.88 9.79
CA ARG A 312 -14.82 6.34 10.79
C ARG A 312 -14.69 7.86 10.73
N HIS A 313 -15.25 8.55 11.71
CA HIS A 313 -15.21 10.00 11.82
C HIS A 313 -14.04 10.47 12.68
N ALA A 314 -12.81 10.16 12.22
CA ALA A 314 -11.59 10.38 12.99
C ALA A 314 -11.39 11.85 13.44
N LEU A 315 -11.93 12.82 12.68
CA LEU A 315 -11.84 14.22 13.05
C LEU A 315 -12.93 14.65 14.03
N LEU A 316 -14.15 14.16 13.87
CA LEU A 316 -15.22 14.44 14.81
C LEU A 316 -14.89 13.89 16.20
N GLU A 317 -14.38 12.65 16.27
CA GLU A 317 -13.91 12.05 17.52
C GLU A 317 -12.81 12.90 18.18
N TYR A 318 -11.84 13.39 17.39
CA TYR A 318 -10.78 14.26 17.90
C TYR A 318 -11.30 15.60 18.39
N TYR A 319 -12.19 16.24 17.62
CA TYR A 319 -12.84 17.48 18.00
C TYR A 319 -13.65 17.32 19.30
N GLN A 320 -14.37 16.22 19.45
CA GLN A 320 -15.10 15.89 20.68
C GLN A 320 -14.14 15.71 21.85
N ALA A 321 -13.04 14.96 21.68
CA ALA A 321 -12.04 14.77 22.73
C ALA A 321 -11.39 16.08 23.18
N VAL A 322 -11.04 16.96 22.24
CA VAL A 322 -10.43 18.27 22.54
C VAL A 322 -11.45 19.23 23.15
N SER A 323 -12.68 19.28 22.63
CA SER A 323 -13.73 20.18 23.15
C SER A 323 -14.16 19.79 24.56
N VAL A 324 -14.29 18.49 24.87
CA VAL A 324 -14.55 18.00 26.23
C VAL A 324 -13.39 18.33 27.16
N SER A 325 -12.14 18.16 26.73
CA SER A 325 -10.96 18.50 27.54
C SER A 325 -10.86 20.01 27.81
N PHE A 326 -11.19 20.85 26.82
CA PHE A 326 -11.25 22.29 26.96
C PHE A 326 -12.37 22.72 27.92
N LEU A 327 -13.57 22.16 27.77
CA LEU A 327 -14.69 22.41 28.70
C LEU A 327 -14.34 21.99 30.14
N HIS A 328 -13.61 20.89 30.32
CA HIS A 328 -13.17 20.43 31.62
C HIS A 328 -12.09 21.34 32.24
N GLN A 329 -11.15 21.85 31.42
CA GLN A 329 -10.18 22.86 31.86
C GLN A 329 -10.86 24.19 32.22
N VAL A 330 -11.81 24.64 31.41
CA VAL A 330 -12.58 25.86 31.66
C VAL A 330 -13.41 25.73 32.94
N TYR A 331 -14.08 24.59 33.15
CA TYR A 331 -14.83 24.32 34.37
C TYR A 331 -13.95 24.38 35.63
N ASN A 332 -12.75 23.78 35.59
CA ASN A 332 -11.81 23.80 36.71
C ASN A 332 -11.18 25.18 36.94
N VAL A 333 -10.95 26.00 35.90
CA VAL A 333 -10.48 27.37 36.05
C VAL A 333 -11.53 28.28 36.72
N PHE A 334 -12.82 28.02 36.50
CA PHE A 334 -13.89 28.80 37.12
C PHE A 334 -14.37 28.27 38.49
N HIS A 335 -13.86 27.12 38.97
CA HIS A 335 -14.27 26.51 40.25
C HIS A 335 -13.12 26.37 41.28
N ILE A 336 -11.95 26.94 41.02
CA ILE A 336 -10.89 27.12 42.02
C ILE A 336 -10.96 28.57 42.52
N ASP A 337 -11.82 28.81 43.51
CA ASP A 337 -11.72 29.86 44.56
C ASP A 337 -13.08 30.12 45.22
N ASN A 338 -13.64 29.11 45.90
CA ASN A 338 -14.74 29.31 46.87
C ASN A 338 -14.45 28.64 48.22
N GLY A 339 -13.18 28.37 48.53
CA GLY A 339 -12.75 27.55 49.68
C GLY A 339 -11.73 28.19 50.62
N ALA A 340 -11.64 29.52 50.68
CA ALA A 340 -10.86 30.22 51.68
C ALA A 340 -11.65 31.42 52.25
N LEU A 341 -12.51 31.13 53.23
CA LEU A 341 -12.94 32.03 54.29
C LEU A 341 -12.85 31.30 55.62
#